data_AF-A0A4S8PCA8-F1
#
_entry.id   AF-A0A4S8PCA8-F1
#
_cell.length_a   1.000
_cell.length_b   1.000
_cell.length_c   1.000
_cell.angle_alpha   90.00
_cell.angle_beta   90.00
_cell.angle_gamma   90.00
#
_symmetry.space_group_name_H-M   'P 1'
#
loop_
_entity.id
_entity.type
_entity.pdbx_description
1 polymer ?
#
loop_
_entity_poly.entity_id
_entity_poly.type
_entity_poly.pdbx_seq_one_letter_code
_entity_poly.pdbx_strand_id
1 'polypeptide(L)'
;MTFTSPPVPEDMEIEIDWRAPTGAGDTVTVEHWRNRGRRRSQIRILRGPILGEIEQDASGHPVITPDAEAVEQYGEAWVGDQLKRAHRHNVKQQSWT
;
A
#
# COMPACT_ATOMS: atom_id res chain seq x y z
N MET A 1 21.31 -10.25 -0.50
CA MET A 1 20.61 -9.10 0.11
C MET A 1 19.50 -9.68 0.97
N THR A 2 19.54 -9.48 2.27
CA THR A 2 18.52 -10.01 3.20
C THR A 2 17.37 -9.01 3.25
N PHE A 3 16.27 -9.31 2.56
CA PHE A 3 15.05 -8.51 2.61
C PHE A 3 14.46 -8.63 4.02
N THR A 4 14.76 -7.67 4.89
CA THR A 4 14.12 -7.59 6.20
C THR A 4 12.78 -6.91 5.98
N SER A 5 11.72 -7.71 5.85
CA SER A 5 10.36 -7.16 5.77
C SER A 5 10.13 -6.30 7.02
N PRO A 6 9.70 -5.03 6.87
CA PRO A 6 9.52 -4.15 8.02
C PRO A 6 8.50 -4.78 8.98
N PRO A 7 8.70 -4.61 10.31
CA PRO A 7 7.79 -5.17 11.30
C PRO A 7 6.37 -4.65 11.06
N VAL A 8 5.39 -5.49 11.39
CA VAL A 8 3.98 -5.08 11.40
C VAL A 8 3.82 -3.90 12.35
N PRO A 9 3.30 -2.74 11.89
CA PRO A 9 3.00 -1.62 12.78
C PRO A 9 1.91 -2.05 13.77
N GLU A 10 2.15 -1.88 15.07
CA GLU A 10 1.23 -2.31 16.14
C GLU A 10 -0.15 -1.63 16.06
N ASP A 11 -0.24 -0.50 15.35
CA ASP A 11 -1.41 0.36 15.19
C ASP A 11 -2.09 0.22 13.80
N MET A 12 -1.72 -0.79 13.01
CA MET A 12 -2.29 -1.04 11.69
C MET A 12 -2.85 -2.46 11.55
N GLU A 13 -4.01 -2.57 10.91
CA GLU A 13 -4.63 -3.84 10.57
C GLU A 13 -4.64 -4.04 9.05
N ILE A 14 -4.52 -5.29 8.60
CA ILE A 14 -4.72 -5.63 7.19
C ILE A 14 -6.21 -5.47 6.89
N GLU A 15 -6.55 -4.57 5.97
CA GLU A 15 -7.93 -4.39 5.52
C GLU A 15 -8.25 -5.31 4.34
N ILE A 16 -7.30 -5.46 3.42
CA ILE A 16 -7.44 -6.30 2.22
C ILE A 16 -6.07 -6.69 1.68
N ASP A 17 -6.00 -7.86 1.04
CA ASP A 17 -4.88 -8.27 0.20
C ASP A 17 -5.35 -8.64 -1.22
N TRP A 18 -4.44 -8.53 -2.19
CA TRP A 18 -4.67 -9.00 -3.55
C TRP A 18 -3.39 -9.49 -4.20
N ARG A 19 -3.52 -10.37 -5.19
CA ARG A 19 -2.39 -10.80 -6.02
C ARG A 19 -2.19 -9.84 -7.19
N ALA A 20 -0.93 -9.50 -7.45
CA ALA A 20 -0.51 -8.63 -8.55
C ALA A 20 0.68 -9.25 -9.30
N PRO A 21 0.60 -9.41 -10.63
CA PRO A 21 1.77 -9.77 -11.44
C PRO A 21 2.72 -8.58 -11.51
N THR A 22 4.01 -8.84 -11.32
CA THR A 22 5.09 -7.86 -11.42
C THR A 22 5.63 -7.81 -12.86
N GLY A 23 6.34 -6.73 -13.21
CA GLY A 23 7.02 -6.63 -14.51
C GLY A 23 8.09 -7.71 -14.75
N ALA A 24 8.56 -8.37 -13.69
CA ALA A 24 9.54 -9.46 -13.74
C ALA A 24 8.90 -10.84 -14.05
N GLY A 25 7.57 -10.94 -14.14
CA GLY A 25 6.86 -12.19 -14.40
C GLY A 25 6.45 -12.96 -13.13
N ASP A 26 6.86 -12.51 -11.95
CA ASP A 26 6.43 -13.07 -10.67
C ASP A 26 5.07 -12.53 -10.24
N THR A 27 4.28 -13.32 -9.53
CA THR A 27 3.05 -12.85 -8.86
C THR A 27 3.30 -12.67 -7.37
N VAL A 28 3.07 -11.46 -6.88
CA VAL A 28 3.21 -11.12 -5.45
C VAL A 28 1.85 -10.88 -4.82
N THR A 29 1.74 -11.10 -3.50
CA THR A 29 0.58 -10.66 -2.73
C THR A 29 0.87 -9.26 -2.19
N VAL A 30 -0.02 -8.31 -2.47
CA VAL A 30 0.02 -6.94 -1.95
C VAL A 30 -1.00 -6.83 -0.84
N GLU A 31 -0.58 -6.29 0.29
CA GLU A 31 -1.40 -6.06 1.48
C GLU A 31 -1.63 -4.56 1.65
N HIS A 32 -2.87 -4.19 1.92
CA HIS A 32 -3.25 -2.85 2.34
C HIS A 32 -3.52 -2.85 3.84
N TRP A 33 -2.65 -2.15 4.55
CA TRP A 33 -2.69 -1.95 5.99
C TRP A 33 -3.28 -0.57 6.26
N ARG A 34 -4.20 -0.47 7.22
CA ARG A 34 -4.83 0.80 7.57
C ARG A 34 -4.76 1.05 9.07
N ASN A 35 -4.39 2.28 9.42
CA ASN A 35 -4.63 2.85 10.73
C ASN A 35 -5.92 3.67 10.68
N ARG A 36 -6.98 3.16 11.31
CA ARG A 36 -8.28 3.85 11.39
C ARG A 36 -8.26 5.10 12.27
N GLY A 37 -7.40 5.13 13.30
CA GLY A 37 -7.26 6.26 14.21
C GLY A 37 -6.48 7.45 13.64
N ARG A 38 -5.53 7.19 12.74
CA ARG A 38 -4.64 8.21 12.15
C ARG A 38 -4.92 8.53 10.68
N ARG A 39 -6.00 7.97 10.09
CA ARG A 39 -6.38 8.17 8.68
C ARG A 39 -5.22 7.93 7.70
N ARG A 40 -4.36 6.96 8.03
CA ARG A 40 -3.17 6.58 7.28
C ARG A 40 -3.29 5.13 6.83
N SER A 41 -2.76 4.82 5.66
CA SER A 41 -2.66 3.48 5.10
C SER A 41 -1.26 3.24 4.58
N GLN A 42 -0.81 2.00 4.66
CA GLN A 42 0.46 1.54 4.14
C GLN A 42 0.21 0.34 3.22
N ILE A 43 0.81 0.38 2.04
CA ILE A 43 0.68 -0.69 1.05
C ILE A 43 2.02 -1.40 0.99
N ARG A 44 2.03 -2.71 1.10
CA ARG A 44 3.26 -3.52 1.10
C ARG A 44 3.09 -4.81 0.35
N ILE A 45 4.20 -5.42 -0.06
CA ILE A 45 4.20 -6.81 -0.51
C ILE A 45 4.26 -7.72 0.72
N LEU A 46 3.47 -8.79 0.75
CA LEU A 46 3.48 -9.81 1.80
C LEU A 46 4.91 -10.33 1.97
N ARG A 47 5.46 -10.19 3.19
CA ARG A 47 6.85 -10.53 3.52
C ARG A 47 7.90 -9.83 2.64
N GLY A 48 7.55 -8.69 2.06
CA GLY A 48 8.37 -7.92 1.15
C GLY A 48 8.47 -6.45 1.56
N PRO A 49 8.86 -5.57 0.63
CA PRO A 49 9.01 -4.14 0.87
C PRO A 49 7.68 -3.40 0.92
N ILE A 50 7.73 -2.16 1.41
CA ILE A 50 6.63 -1.20 1.36
C ILE A 50 6.57 -0.62 -0.05
N LEU A 51 5.38 -0.55 -0.63
CA LEU A 51 5.15 0.07 -1.94
C LEU A 51 4.87 1.57 -1.83
N GLY A 52 4.31 1.99 -0.70
CA GLY A 52 4.04 3.38 -0.41
C GLY A 52 2.94 3.55 0.63
N GLU A 53 2.54 4.78 0.82
CA GLU A 53 1.60 5.20 1.85
C GLU A 53 0.50 6.09 1.29
N ILE A 54 -0.65 6.07 1.96
CA ILE A 54 -1.78 6.94 1.66
C ILE A 54 -2.21 7.58 2.98
N GLU A 55 -2.15 8.89 3.06
CA GLU A 55 -2.55 9.66 4.24
C GLU A 55 -3.65 10.66 3.86
N GLN A 56 -4.58 10.95 4.77
CA GLN A 56 -5.50 12.07 4.57
C GLN A 56 -4.89 13.35 5.14
N ASP A 57 -4.81 14.41 4.32
CA ASP A 57 -4.39 15.72 4.79
C ASP A 57 -5.43 16.36 5.75
N ALA A 58 -5.12 17.55 6.26
CA ALA A 58 -6.00 18.29 7.16
C ALA A 58 -7.38 18.62 6.55
N SER A 59 -7.51 18.60 5.22
CA SER A 59 -8.75 18.83 4.48
C SER A 59 -9.49 17.53 4.15
N GLY A 60 -8.94 16.36 4.53
CA GLY A 60 -9.48 15.04 4.23
C GLY A 60 -9.13 14.53 2.83
N HIS A 61 -8.24 15.22 2.09
CA HIS A 61 -7.82 14.76 0.78
C HIS A 61 -6.73 13.69 0.89
N PRO A 62 -6.80 12.63 0.06
CA PRO A 62 -5.79 11.58 0.05
C PRO A 62 -4.48 12.09 -0.59
N VAL A 63 -3.39 12.01 0.17
CA VAL A 63 -2.02 12.19 -0.28
C VAL A 63 -1.40 10.81 -0.46
N ILE A 64 -1.05 10.47 -1.70
CA ILE A 64 -0.42 9.19 -2.04
C ILE A 64 1.08 9.42 -2.20
N THR A 65 1.89 8.71 -1.42
CA THR A 65 3.35 8.83 -1.43
C THR A 65 3.95 7.46 -1.77
N PRO A 66 4.47 7.27 -2.99
CA PRO A 66 5.15 6.02 -3.34
C PRO A 66 6.50 5.88 -2.62
N ASP A 67 6.88 4.65 -2.32
CA ASP A 67 8.20 4.34 -1.78
C ASP A 67 9.26 4.34 -2.90
N ALA A 68 10.36 5.04 -2.68
CA ALA A 68 11.39 5.23 -3.71
C ALA A 68 12.10 3.91 -4.07
N GLU A 69 12.37 3.05 -3.08
CA GLU A 69 13.03 1.75 -3.32
C GLU A 69 12.10 0.81 -4.09
N ALA A 70 10.82 0.79 -3.74
CA ALA A 70 9.83 0.03 -4.49
C ALA A 70 9.65 0.53 -5.93
N VAL A 71 9.70 1.84 -6.15
CA VAL A 71 9.64 2.43 -7.49
C VAL A 71 10.87 2.04 -8.31
N GLU A 72 12.06 2.07 -7.71
CA GLU A 72 13.30 1.61 -8.36
C GLU A 72 13.22 0.13 -8.73
N GLN A 73 12.70 -0.71 -7.83
CA GLN A 73 12.67 -2.16 -8.00
C GLN A 73 11.57 -2.66 -8.94
N TYR A 74 10.35 -2.12 -8.83
CA TYR A 74 9.16 -2.63 -9.53
C TYR A 74 8.63 -1.68 -10.62
N GLY A 75 9.17 -0.47 -10.70
CA GLY A 75 8.77 0.56 -11.65
C GLY A 75 7.61 1.42 -11.16
N GLU A 76 7.70 2.72 -11.46
CA GLU A 76 6.73 3.75 -11.03
C GLU A 76 5.29 3.41 -11.44
N ALA A 77 5.09 2.93 -12.67
CA ALA A 77 3.77 2.58 -13.18
C ALA A 77 3.11 1.46 -12.37
N TRP A 78 3.86 0.40 -12.07
CA TRP A 78 3.34 -0.74 -11.34
C TRP A 78 3.03 -0.38 -9.88
N VAL A 79 3.94 0.33 -9.21
CA VAL A 79 3.75 0.81 -7.84
C VAL A 79 2.55 1.76 -7.77
N GLY A 80 2.48 2.72 -8.68
CA GLY A 80 1.37 3.67 -8.78
C GLY A 80 0.01 2.98 -8.97
N ASP A 81 -0.04 1.89 -9.74
CA ASP A 81 -1.28 1.12 -9.92
C ASP A 81 -1.72 0.40 -8.65
N GLN A 82 -0.78 -0.13 -7.85
CA GLN A 82 -1.10 -0.76 -6.57
C GLN A 82 -1.63 0.27 -5.58
N LEU A 83 -1.01 1.45 -5.50
CA LEU A 83 -1.45 2.54 -4.62
C LEU A 83 -2.82 3.08 -5.02
N LYS A 84 -3.07 3.29 -6.33
CA LYS A 84 -4.39 3.68 -6.85
C LYS A 84 -5.45 2.62 -6.52
N ARG A 85 -5.11 1.34 -6.60
CA ARG A 85 -6.03 0.24 -6.25
C ARG A 85 -6.38 0.28 -4.77
N ALA A 86 -5.40 0.40 -3.88
CA ALA A 86 -5.62 0.56 -2.45
C ALA A 86 -6.50 1.79 -2.15
N HIS A 87 -6.22 2.92 -2.80
CA HIS A 87 -7.02 4.14 -2.64
C HIS A 87 -8.49 3.93 -3.03
N ARG A 88 -8.76 3.27 -4.18
CA ARG A 88 -10.14 2.96 -4.59
C ARG A 88 -10.86 2.06 -3.60
N HIS A 89 -10.17 1.11 -2.97
CA HIS A 89 -10.74 0.29 -1.90
C HIS A 89 -11.09 1.15 -0.67
N ASN A 90 -10.17 2.02 -0.25
CA ASN A 90 -10.39 2.98 0.83
C ASN A 90 -11.63 3.86 0.61
N VAL A 91 -11.86 4.35 -0.61
CA VAL A 91 -13.02 5.19 -0.94
C VAL A 91 -14.31 4.37 -0.94
N LYS A 92 -14.31 3.19 -1.56
CA LYS A 92 -15.50 2.33 -1.61
C LYS A 92 -15.99 1.94 -0.22
N GLN A 93 -15.08 1.68 0.73
CA GLN A 93 -15.44 1.33 2.11
C GLN A 93 -16.01 2.52 2.90
N GLN A 94 -15.68 3.75 2.53
CA GLN A 94 -16.22 4.96 3.18
C GLN A 94 -17.63 5.31 2.69
N SER A 95 -18.03 4.87 1.49
CA SER A 95 -19.36 5.16 0.91
C SER A 95 -20.50 4.29 1.44
N TRP A 96 -20.23 3.34 2.35
CA TRP A 96 -21.23 2.43 2.96
C TRP A 96 -21.46 2.70 4.46
N THR A 97 -21.18 3.92 4.91
CA THR A 97 -21.42 4.39 6.28
C THR A 97 -22.42 5.53 6.29
#